data_AF-A0A4Z0L7R2-F1
#
_entry.id   AF-A0A4Z0L7R2-F1
#
_cell.length_a   1.000
_cell.length_b   1.000
_cell.length_c   1.000
_cell.angle_alpha   90.00
_cell.angle_beta   90.00
_cell.angle_gamma   90.00
#
_symmetry.space_group_name_H-M   'P 1'
#
loop_
_entity.id
_entity.type
_entity.pdbx_description
1 polymer ?
#
loop_
_entity_poly.entity_id
_entity_poly.type
_entity_poly.pdbx_seq_one_letter_code
_entity_poly.pdbx_strand_id
1 'polypeptide(L)'
;DKAKMWGHMPETVATANGEVFKRPLLSAEVASGITHGSNTENNETWGSVNFEVAKDACGAGFVPSLADLQSLYDTWPGGAMNTQQGWPLDGKNYQDSTADLSRTSENRYVKSINLRDGGIGSLLWDEKLYFVCLQNAHPVATQITLTSPQYNDSDGFAKAKVGETIPVTITTLDAQGKPVADTPVIFTRGDSIGRANQEVNGSQAAAIQINHSAARNSGVEYYPATGADGTLTLDISQDGGAGFKTPLMASIEHSNATTTAPLPVIFTVVTSPDTPKASYWGHMAETLTDSSGVAYKRPLLS
;
A
#
# COMPACT_ATOMS: atom_id res chain seq x y z
N ASP A 1 8.29 -3.54 38.61
CA ASP A 1 7.39 -4.65 38.33
C ASP A 1 6.01 -4.09 37.96
N LYS A 2 5.34 -4.67 36.96
CA LYS A 2 4.06 -4.20 36.39
C LYS A 2 2.98 -5.30 36.36
N ALA A 3 3.35 -6.55 36.61
CA ALA A 3 2.42 -7.68 36.64
C ALA A 3 1.51 -7.63 37.87
N LYS A 4 0.32 -8.22 37.76
CA LYS A 4 -0.62 -8.38 38.88
C LYS A 4 -0.36 -9.67 39.65
N MET A 5 0.16 -10.69 38.99
CA MET A 5 0.39 -12.02 39.54
C MET A 5 1.87 -12.40 39.48
N TRP A 6 2.27 -13.31 40.36
CA TRP A 6 3.59 -13.94 40.31
C TRP A 6 3.59 -14.99 39.20
N GLY A 7 4.36 -14.75 38.14
CA GLY A 7 4.42 -15.60 36.95
C GLY A 7 5.84 -15.96 36.53
N HIS A 8 5.93 -16.86 35.56
CA HIS A 8 7.18 -17.32 34.95
C HIS A 8 7.05 -17.45 33.42
N MET A 9 6.18 -16.63 32.81
CA MET A 9 6.04 -16.55 31.35
C MET A 9 7.43 -16.33 30.72
N PRO A 10 7.86 -17.16 29.77
CA PRO A 10 9.12 -16.94 29.08
C PRO A 10 9.13 -15.58 28.39
N GLU A 11 10.23 -14.83 28.53
CA GLU A 11 10.39 -13.53 27.86
C GLU A 11 10.45 -13.65 26.34
N THR A 12 10.88 -14.82 25.83
CA THR A 12 10.96 -15.12 24.40
C THR A 12 10.56 -16.55 24.09
N VAL A 13 10.01 -16.76 22.90
CA VAL A 13 9.76 -18.09 22.31
C VAL A 13 10.38 -18.17 20.92
N ALA A 14 11.00 -19.30 20.61
CA ALA A 14 11.55 -19.57 19.28
C ALA A 14 10.59 -20.47 18.50
N THR A 15 10.61 -20.33 17.17
CA THR A 15 9.79 -21.12 16.24
C THR A 15 10.66 -22.00 15.35
N ALA A 16 10.04 -22.97 14.68
CA ALA A 16 10.76 -23.94 13.86
C ALA A 16 11.54 -23.31 12.68
N ASN A 17 11.10 -22.14 12.19
CA ASN A 17 11.79 -21.42 11.11
C ASN A 17 12.99 -20.57 11.60
N GLY A 18 13.26 -20.55 12.91
CA GLY A 18 14.35 -19.80 13.53
C GLY A 18 13.96 -18.40 14.01
N GLU A 19 12.74 -17.94 13.76
CA GLU A 19 12.25 -16.67 14.29
C GLU A 19 12.03 -16.75 15.80
N VAL A 20 12.38 -15.67 16.49
CA VAL A 20 12.26 -15.55 17.94
C VAL A 20 11.35 -14.37 18.26
N PHE A 21 10.31 -14.62 19.05
CA PHE A 21 9.33 -13.64 19.45
C PHE A 21 9.51 -13.28 20.91
N LYS A 22 9.40 -12.00 21.24
CA LYS A 22 9.23 -11.53 22.61
C LYS A 22 7.80 -11.79 23.06
N ARG A 23 7.60 -12.02 24.36
CA ARG A 23 6.26 -12.13 24.93
C ARG A 23 5.43 -10.87 24.65
N PRO A 24 4.09 -11.00 24.59
CA PRO A 24 3.19 -9.84 24.57
C PRO A 24 3.49 -8.91 25.75
N LEU A 25 3.27 -7.63 25.54
CA LEU A 25 3.44 -6.62 26.58
C LEU A 25 2.15 -6.46 27.37
N LEU A 26 2.28 -6.29 28.69
CA LEU A 26 1.20 -5.75 29.50
C LEU A 26 0.92 -4.31 29.05
N SER A 27 -0.33 -3.85 29.19
CA SER A 27 -0.69 -2.47 28.85
C SER A 27 0.17 -1.45 29.61
N ALA A 28 0.55 -1.76 30.86
CA ALA A 28 1.42 -0.91 31.68
C ALA A 28 2.91 -0.95 31.29
N GLU A 29 3.31 -1.84 30.39
CA GLU A 29 4.67 -1.96 29.83
C GLU A 29 4.81 -1.25 28.47
N VAL A 30 3.71 -0.96 27.79
CA VAL A 30 3.72 -0.19 26.54
C VAL A 30 4.31 1.19 26.80
N ALA A 31 5.25 1.61 25.95
CA ALA A 31 5.97 2.87 26.14
C ALA A 31 5.02 4.07 26.20
N SER A 32 5.36 5.04 27.05
CA SER A 32 4.58 6.27 27.20
C SER A 32 4.46 7.01 25.86
N GLY A 33 3.26 7.49 25.53
CA GLY A 33 2.96 8.20 24.29
C GLY A 33 2.47 7.29 23.14
N ILE A 34 2.56 5.97 23.28
CA ILE A 34 2.02 5.04 22.29
C ILE A 34 0.53 4.79 22.55
N THR A 35 -0.31 5.10 21.55
CA THR A 35 -1.76 4.90 21.62
C THR A 35 -2.10 3.41 21.53
N HIS A 36 -2.57 2.83 22.63
CA HIS A 36 -2.93 1.41 22.69
C HIS A 36 -4.33 1.22 23.29
N GLY A 37 -4.83 0.00 23.24
CA GLY A 37 -5.97 -0.50 23.98
C GLY A 37 -5.51 -1.57 24.95
N SER A 38 -6.45 -2.28 25.58
CA SER A 38 -6.11 -3.42 26.41
C SER A 38 -7.17 -4.49 26.38
N ASN A 39 -6.77 -5.71 26.77
CA ASN A 39 -7.69 -6.78 27.13
C ASN A 39 -7.20 -7.46 28.41
N THR A 40 -8.13 -7.89 29.26
CA THR A 40 -7.78 -8.59 30.51
C THR A 40 -8.02 -10.08 30.36
N GLU A 41 -6.97 -10.87 30.59
CA GLU A 41 -6.97 -12.33 30.50
C GLU A 41 -6.00 -12.89 31.54
N ASN A 42 -6.35 -14.03 32.15
CA ASN A 42 -5.49 -14.71 33.13
C ASN A 42 -5.01 -13.80 34.28
N ASN A 43 -5.89 -12.90 34.72
CA ASN A 43 -5.64 -11.87 35.75
C ASN A 43 -4.59 -10.81 35.38
N GLU A 44 -4.15 -10.75 34.12
CA GLU A 44 -3.25 -9.72 33.60
C GLU A 44 -3.96 -8.83 32.59
N THR A 45 -3.50 -7.58 32.44
CA THR A 45 -4.05 -6.63 31.46
C THR A 45 -3.03 -6.40 30.36
N TRP A 46 -3.28 -7.02 29.21
CA TRP A 46 -2.41 -7.06 28.03
C TRP A 46 -2.66 -5.86 27.12
N GLY A 47 -1.61 -5.33 26.52
CA GLY A 47 -1.70 -4.24 25.55
C GLY A 47 -2.24 -4.72 24.21
N SER A 48 -3.01 -3.86 23.55
CA SER A 48 -3.43 -4.07 22.16
C SER A 48 -3.15 -2.84 21.31
N VAL A 49 -2.80 -3.01 20.04
CA VAL A 49 -2.50 -1.91 19.11
C VAL A 49 -3.19 -2.19 17.79
N ASN A 50 -3.41 -1.14 17.02
CA ASN A 50 -3.89 -1.29 15.65
C ASN A 50 -2.70 -1.50 14.70
N PHE A 51 -2.98 -1.74 13.42
CA PHE A 51 -1.96 -2.04 12.41
C PHE A 51 -0.84 -1.00 12.35
N GLU A 52 -1.22 0.27 12.34
CA GLU A 52 -0.28 1.39 12.20
C GLU A 52 0.59 1.58 13.43
N VAL A 53 0.04 1.38 14.63
CA VAL A 53 0.77 1.62 15.89
C VAL A 53 1.68 0.45 16.27
N ALA A 54 1.49 -0.75 15.69
CA ALA A 54 2.34 -1.90 15.95
C ALA A 54 3.84 -1.62 15.71
N LYS A 55 4.17 -0.86 14.65
CA LYS A 55 5.55 -0.46 14.36
C LYS A 55 6.12 0.53 15.37
N ASP A 56 5.28 1.33 16.02
CA ASP A 56 5.74 2.29 17.04
C ASP A 56 5.96 1.55 18.37
N ALA A 57 5.17 0.52 18.65
CA ALA A 57 5.31 -0.34 19.82
C ALA A 57 6.51 -1.30 19.73
N CYS A 58 6.77 -1.88 18.55
CA CYS A 58 7.85 -2.85 18.36
C CYS A 58 9.14 -2.26 17.75
N GLY A 59 9.01 -1.17 16.98
CA GLY A 59 9.95 -0.82 15.92
C GLY A 59 9.55 -1.51 14.60
N ALA A 60 9.64 -0.79 13.48
CA ALA A 60 9.10 -1.25 12.19
C ALA A 60 9.62 -2.60 11.70
N GLY A 61 10.90 -2.89 11.91
CA GLY A 61 11.48 -4.19 11.51
C GLY A 61 11.14 -5.34 12.44
N PHE A 62 10.56 -5.06 13.61
CA PHE A 62 10.27 -6.07 14.62
C PHE A 62 8.79 -6.45 14.67
N VAL A 63 7.94 -5.88 13.81
CA VAL A 63 6.55 -6.33 13.67
C VAL A 63 6.56 -7.60 12.81
N PRO A 64 6.03 -8.73 13.31
CA PRO A 64 5.98 -9.96 12.53
C PRO A 64 5.02 -9.85 11.36
N SER A 65 5.33 -10.57 10.28
CA SER A 65 4.39 -10.82 9.19
C SER A 65 3.37 -11.90 9.60
N LEU A 66 2.31 -12.04 8.81
CA LEU A 66 1.36 -13.15 8.97
C LEU A 66 2.07 -14.51 8.89
N ALA A 67 3.06 -14.66 8.00
CA ALA A 67 3.80 -15.90 7.83
C ALA A 67 4.62 -16.27 9.08
N ASP A 68 5.18 -15.27 9.77
CA ASP A 68 5.92 -15.49 11.02
C ASP A 68 4.97 -15.98 12.11
N LEU A 69 3.80 -15.33 12.26
CA LEU A 69 2.81 -15.76 13.25
C LEU A 69 2.16 -17.10 12.92
N GLN A 70 2.03 -17.46 11.64
CA GLN A 70 1.63 -18.81 11.23
C GLN A 70 2.68 -19.84 11.66
N SER A 71 3.97 -19.57 11.48
CA SER A 71 5.03 -20.46 11.98
C SER A 71 5.02 -20.58 13.51
N LEU A 72 4.69 -19.50 14.21
CA LEU A 72 4.48 -19.52 15.66
C LEU A 72 3.31 -20.42 16.05
N TYR A 73 2.17 -20.30 15.37
CA TYR A 73 1.02 -21.18 15.59
C TYR A 73 1.36 -22.64 15.30
N ASP A 74 2.03 -22.94 14.19
CA ASP A 74 2.41 -24.30 13.82
C ASP A 74 3.37 -24.94 14.83
N THR A 75 4.20 -24.13 15.49
CA THR A 75 5.07 -24.57 16.59
C THR A 75 4.27 -24.87 17.86
N TRP A 76 3.22 -24.08 18.15
CA TRP A 76 2.39 -24.19 19.36
C TRP A 76 0.88 -24.22 19.07
N PRO A 77 0.38 -25.25 18.34
CA PRO A 77 -0.99 -25.24 17.81
C PRO A 77 -2.03 -25.57 18.89
N GLY A 78 -3.31 -25.38 18.57
CA GLY A 78 -4.43 -25.81 19.42
C GLY A 78 -4.44 -25.18 20.82
N GLY A 79 -3.94 -23.95 20.96
CA GLY A 79 -3.84 -23.23 22.23
C GLY A 79 -2.62 -23.60 23.09
N ALA A 80 -1.66 -24.36 22.56
CA ALA A 80 -0.40 -24.64 23.27
C ALA A 80 0.38 -23.35 23.62
N MET A 81 0.25 -22.30 22.80
CA MET A 81 0.84 -20.98 23.07
C MET A 81 0.36 -20.38 24.41
N ASN A 82 -0.90 -20.65 24.82
CA ASN A 82 -1.43 -20.26 26.13
C ASN A 82 -1.03 -21.25 27.22
N THR A 83 -1.28 -22.54 26.99
CA THR A 83 -1.17 -23.56 28.05
C THR A 83 0.27 -23.91 28.42
N GLN A 84 1.22 -23.68 27.51
CA GLN A 84 2.64 -24.04 27.71
C GLN A 84 3.55 -22.82 27.82
N GLN A 85 3.22 -21.72 27.14
CA GLN A 85 4.03 -20.49 27.17
C GLN A 85 3.32 -19.31 27.86
N GLY A 86 2.05 -19.47 28.24
CA GLY A 86 1.30 -18.50 29.04
C GLY A 86 0.68 -17.32 28.29
N TRP A 87 0.85 -17.22 26.97
CA TRP A 87 0.41 -16.04 26.22
C TRP A 87 -1.12 -15.92 26.17
N PRO A 88 -1.69 -14.69 26.21
CA PRO A 88 -3.12 -14.47 26.11
C PRO A 88 -3.70 -14.83 24.74
N LEU A 89 -4.70 -15.71 24.67
CA LEU A 89 -5.30 -16.15 23.41
C LEU A 89 -6.80 -15.84 23.31
N ASP A 90 -7.41 -15.29 24.35
CA ASP A 90 -8.83 -15.07 24.43
C ASP A 90 -9.20 -13.60 24.23
N GLY A 91 -10.24 -13.37 23.44
CA GLY A 91 -10.84 -12.06 23.22
C GLY A 91 -10.27 -11.25 22.05
N LYS A 92 -9.03 -11.50 21.60
CA LYS A 92 -8.42 -10.80 20.45
C LYS A 92 -7.50 -11.68 19.62
N ASN A 93 -7.48 -11.45 18.31
CA ASN A 93 -6.45 -11.95 17.42
C ASN A 93 -5.11 -11.24 17.69
N TYR A 94 -4.05 -11.74 17.05
CA TYR A 94 -2.73 -11.12 17.01
C TYR A 94 -2.54 -10.30 15.73
N GLN A 95 -1.98 -9.11 15.92
CA GLN A 95 -1.61 -8.12 14.91
C GLN A 95 -0.37 -8.57 14.15
N ASP A 96 -0.39 -8.37 12.83
CA ASP A 96 0.76 -8.53 11.93
C ASP A 96 0.93 -7.31 11.01
N SER A 97 1.98 -7.33 10.20
CA SER A 97 2.32 -6.30 9.21
C SER A 97 1.76 -6.56 7.80
N THR A 98 0.93 -7.58 7.61
CA THR A 98 0.46 -8.03 6.29
C THR A 98 -0.87 -7.39 5.90
N ALA A 99 -0.88 -6.66 4.79
CA ALA A 99 -2.11 -6.11 4.21
C ALA A 99 -3.01 -7.22 3.61
N ASP A 100 -4.33 -7.05 3.70
CA ASP A 100 -5.29 -7.92 3.02
C ASP A 100 -5.72 -7.34 1.67
N LEU A 101 -5.08 -7.81 0.60
CA LEU A 101 -5.38 -7.39 -0.78
C LEU A 101 -6.59 -8.12 -1.40
N SER A 102 -7.21 -9.08 -0.71
CA SER A 102 -8.42 -9.77 -1.20
C SER A 102 -9.71 -8.97 -1.01
N ARG A 103 -9.62 -7.85 -0.27
CA ARG A 103 -10.72 -6.93 0.03
C ARG A 103 -10.73 -5.75 -0.95
N THR A 104 -11.68 -4.85 -0.76
CA THR A 104 -11.69 -3.58 -1.49
C THR A 104 -10.41 -2.77 -1.20
N SER A 105 -9.88 -2.14 -2.23
CA SER A 105 -8.72 -1.25 -2.15
C SER A 105 -9.07 0.20 -1.78
N GLU A 106 -10.32 0.45 -1.37
CA GLU A 106 -10.80 1.76 -0.89
C GLU A 106 -10.49 2.03 0.59
N ASN A 107 -10.23 0.97 1.35
CA ASN A 107 -9.80 1.06 2.74
C ASN A 107 -8.65 0.08 2.98
N ARG A 108 -7.79 0.36 3.95
CA ARG A 108 -6.79 -0.59 4.41
C ARG A 108 -7.45 -1.69 5.24
N TYR A 109 -7.51 -2.89 4.67
CA TYR A 109 -7.75 -4.13 5.42
C TYR A 109 -6.42 -4.83 5.67
N VAL A 110 -6.35 -5.53 6.79
CA VAL A 110 -5.13 -6.18 7.28
C VAL A 110 -5.44 -7.58 7.75
N LYS A 111 -4.44 -8.45 7.64
CA LYS A 111 -4.53 -9.79 8.18
C LYS A 111 -4.29 -9.76 9.69
N SER A 112 -4.74 -10.83 10.32
CA SER A 112 -4.49 -11.15 11.72
C SER A 112 -4.61 -12.65 11.90
N ILE A 113 -4.09 -13.18 13.00
CA ILE A 113 -4.23 -14.60 13.31
C ILE A 113 -4.75 -14.83 14.72
N ASN A 114 -5.70 -15.75 14.84
CA ASN A 114 -6.09 -16.31 16.11
C ASN A 114 -5.12 -17.44 16.48
N LEU A 115 -4.20 -17.19 17.41
CA LEU A 115 -3.21 -18.19 17.84
C LEU A 115 -3.81 -19.37 18.65
N ARG A 116 -5.12 -19.35 18.96
CA ARG A 116 -5.82 -20.51 19.56
C ARG A 116 -6.08 -21.62 18.56
N ASP A 117 -6.52 -21.26 17.36
CA ASP A 117 -7.00 -22.21 16.33
C ASP A 117 -6.37 -22.03 14.94
N GLY A 118 -5.49 -21.04 14.77
CA GLY A 118 -4.81 -20.72 13.52
C GLY A 118 -5.69 -19.95 12.53
N GLY A 119 -6.90 -19.54 12.94
CA GLY A 119 -7.83 -18.83 12.08
C GLY A 119 -7.29 -17.47 11.64
N ILE A 120 -7.28 -17.22 10.32
CA ILE A 120 -6.83 -15.94 9.75
C ILE A 120 -8.02 -14.98 9.66
N GLY A 121 -7.88 -13.82 10.30
CA GLY A 121 -8.84 -12.73 10.23
C GLY A 121 -8.55 -11.75 9.09
N SER A 122 -9.57 -11.02 8.68
CA SER A 122 -9.50 -9.86 7.77
C SER A 122 -10.24 -8.71 8.43
N LEU A 123 -9.52 -7.72 8.93
CA LEU A 123 -10.07 -6.62 9.74
C LEU A 123 -9.69 -5.27 9.15
N LEU A 124 -10.43 -4.22 9.52
CA LEU A 124 -9.99 -2.84 9.23
C LEU A 124 -8.73 -2.53 10.03
N TRP A 125 -7.87 -1.69 9.46
CA TRP A 125 -6.57 -1.34 10.03
C TRP A 125 -6.61 -0.75 11.44
N ASP A 126 -7.74 -0.16 11.84
CA ASP A 126 -7.93 0.57 13.10
C ASP A 126 -8.32 -0.33 14.27
N GLU A 127 -8.66 -1.60 14.00
CA GLU A 127 -8.97 -2.59 15.05
C GLU A 127 -7.74 -2.84 15.93
N LYS A 128 -7.93 -2.80 17.26
CA LYS A 128 -6.84 -2.98 18.22
C LYS A 128 -6.73 -4.44 18.66
N LEU A 129 -5.69 -5.11 18.21
CA LEU A 129 -5.39 -6.53 18.44
C LEU A 129 -4.22 -6.72 19.41
N TYR A 130 -4.07 -7.93 19.96
CA TYR A 130 -2.83 -8.26 20.67
C TYR A 130 -1.64 -8.09 19.75
N PHE A 131 -0.48 -7.74 20.28
CA PHE A 131 0.73 -7.60 19.47
C PHE A 131 1.92 -8.23 20.16
N VAL A 132 2.86 -8.66 19.33
CA VAL A 132 4.13 -9.22 19.73
C VAL A 132 5.20 -8.72 18.80
N CYS A 133 6.41 -8.65 19.32
CA CYS A 133 7.56 -8.15 18.58
C CYS A 133 8.55 -9.28 18.38
N LEU A 134 9.17 -9.33 17.21
CA LEU A 134 10.32 -10.18 16.97
C LEU A 134 11.52 -9.72 17.80
N GLN A 135 12.43 -10.65 18.07
CA GLN A 135 13.72 -10.39 18.68
C GLN A 135 14.69 -9.78 17.66
N ASN A 136 14.64 -10.29 16.43
CA ASN A 136 15.47 -9.84 15.31
C ASN A 136 14.61 -9.06 14.31
N ALA A 137 15.22 -8.11 13.62
CA ALA A 137 14.49 -7.27 12.66
C ALA A 137 14.44 -7.92 11.27
N HIS A 138 13.28 -7.88 10.64
CA HIS A 138 13.13 -8.01 9.20
C HIS A 138 13.59 -6.74 8.46
N PRO A 139 13.92 -6.86 7.16
CA PRO A 139 14.14 -5.70 6.30
C PRO A 139 12.92 -4.77 6.30
N VAL A 140 13.17 -3.46 6.34
CA VAL A 140 12.13 -2.44 6.34
C VAL A 140 12.28 -1.56 5.11
N ALA A 141 11.19 -1.36 4.38
CA ALA A 141 11.16 -0.42 3.28
C ALA A 141 11.35 1.02 3.81
N THR A 142 12.34 1.72 3.28
CA THR A 142 12.62 3.14 3.61
C THR A 142 12.67 4.02 2.38
N GLN A 143 12.63 3.43 1.19
CA GLN A 143 12.65 4.11 -0.09
C GLN A 143 11.58 3.50 -1.01
N ILE A 144 11.03 4.33 -1.88
CA ILE A 144 10.01 3.93 -2.84
C ILE A 144 10.30 4.59 -4.20
N THR A 145 10.09 3.85 -5.27
CA THR A 145 10.17 4.37 -6.65
C THR A 145 8.87 4.11 -7.40
N LEU A 146 8.53 5.03 -8.31
CA LEU A 146 7.39 4.92 -9.22
C LEU A 146 7.90 5.14 -10.65
N THR A 147 7.78 4.14 -11.51
CA THR A 147 8.33 4.17 -12.87
C THR A 147 7.33 3.67 -13.90
N SER A 148 7.54 4.00 -15.17
CA SER A 148 6.78 3.41 -16.27
C SER A 148 7.71 3.19 -17.46
N PRO A 149 7.62 2.05 -18.16
CA PRO A 149 8.39 1.84 -19.39
C PRO A 149 7.95 2.76 -20.53
N GLN A 150 6.79 3.42 -20.42
CA GLN A 150 6.32 4.41 -21.39
C GLN A 150 6.74 5.85 -21.07
N TYR A 151 7.45 6.06 -19.95
CA TYR A 151 7.95 7.37 -19.57
C TYR A 151 9.07 7.82 -20.52
N ASN A 152 8.96 9.04 -21.04
CA ASN A 152 9.99 9.64 -21.88
C ASN A 152 10.62 10.83 -21.13
N ASP A 153 11.92 10.74 -20.83
CA ASP A 153 12.66 11.77 -20.11
C ASP A 153 12.73 13.11 -20.85
N SER A 154 12.75 13.10 -22.19
CA SER A 154 12.78 14.32 -23.00
C SER A 154 11.45 15.08 -22.94
N ASP A 155 10.35 14.35 -22.86
CA ASP A 155 9.00 14.91 -22.80
C ASP A 155 8.56 15.22 -21.34
N GLY A 156 9.09 14.46 -20.37
CA GLY A 156 8.75 14.58 -18.95
C GLY A 156 7.37 14.01 -18.59
N PHE A 157 6.95 12.93 -19.25
CA PHE A 157 5.71 12.19 -18.97
C PHE A 157 5.68 10.81 -19.67
N ALA A 158 4.81 9.92 -19.20
CA ALA A 158 4.37 8.74 -19.94
C ALA A 158 3.10 9.04 -20.76
N LYS A 159 2.94 8.42 -21.92
CA LYS A 159 1.85 8.76 -22.86
C LYS A 159 1.22 7.54 -23.50
N ALA A 160 -0.11 7.51 -23.52
CA ALA A 160 -0.94 6.57 -24.28
C ALA A 160 -2.15 7.31 -24.90
N LYS A 161 -3.00 6.61 -25.65
CA LYS A 161 -4.32 7.12 -26.08
C LYS A 161 -5.39 6.81 -25.04
N VAL A 162 -6.47 7.59 -25.01
CA VAL A 162 -7.68 7.20 -24.28
C VAL A 162 -8.14 5.81 -24.73
N GLY A 163 -8.44 4.93 -23.78
CA GLY A 163 -8.76 3.51 -24.00
C GLY A 163 -7.55 2.57 -24.05
N GLU A 164 -6.32 3.09 -24.02
CA GLU A 164 -5.10 2.30 -23.84
C GLU A 164 -4.61 2.37 -22.37
N THR A 165 -3.60 1.55 -22.04
CA THR A 165 -3.05 1.40 -20.68
C THR A 165 -1.61 1.88 -20.62
N ILE A 166 -1.28 2.57 -19.53
CA ILE A 166 0.08 2.89 -19.12
C ILE A 166 0.42 2.00 -17.91
N PRO A 167 1.33 1.01 -18.05
CA PRO A 167 1.79 0.23 -16.90
C PRO A 167 2.71 1.09 -16.03
N VAL A 168 2.49 1.04 -14.72
CA VAL A 168 3.25 1.77 -13.72
C VAL A 168 3.76 0.80 -12.66
N THR A 169 5.05 0.80 -12.41
CA THR A 169 5.70 -0.09 -11.45
C THR A 169 6.12 0.67 -10.21
N ILE A 170 5.63 0.20 -9.06
CA ILE A 170 6.04 0.61 -7.72
C ILE A 170 7.09 -0.39 -7.24
N THR A 171 8.17 0.12 -6.65
CA THR A 171 9.19 -0.72 -6.01
C THR A 171 9.55 -0.14 -4.65
N THR A 172 9.56 -0.99 -3.62
CA THR A 172 9.92 -0.63 -2.25
C THR A 172 11.28 -1.21 -1.90
N LEU A 173 12.17 -0.37 -1.38
CA LEU A 173 13.57 -0.72 -1.11
C LEU A 173 13.93 -0.40 0.35
N ASP A 174 14.84 -1.17 0.93
CA ASP A 174 15.46 -0.86 2.21
C ASP A 174 16.50 0.26 2.08
N ALA A 175 17.16 0.60 3.19
CA ALA A 175 18.16 1.66 3.22
C ALA A 175 19.41 1.35 2.38
N GLN A 176 19.64 0.09 2.03
CA GLN A 176 20.74 -0.39 1.20
C GLN A 176 20.34 -0.51 -0.27
N GLY A 177 19.09 -0.19 -0.63
CA GLY A 177 18.57 -0.29 -1.99
C GLY A 177 18.15 -1.70 -2.40
N LYS A 178 17.94 -2.62 -1.44
CA LYS A 178 17.44 -3.98 -1.72
C LYS A 178 15.90 -3.99 -1.68
N PRO A 179 15.22 -4.70 -2.59
CA PRO A 179 13.76 -4.82 -2.55
C PRO A 179 13.23 -5.43 -1.26
N VAL A 180 12.12 -4.87 -0.78
CA VAL A 180 11.39 -5.32 0.41
C VAL A 180 9.97 -5.71 0.01
N ALA A 181 9.63 -6.97 0.25
CA ALA A 181 8.34 -7.56 -0.08
C ALA A 181 7.21 -7.06 0.83
N ASP A 182 5.97 -7.36 0.42
CA ASP A 182 4.74 -7.23 1.22
C ASP A 182 4.58 -5.87 1.90
N THR A 183 5.17 -4.82 1.31
CA THR A 183 5.19 -3.49 1.90
C THR A 183 3.88 -2.78 1.56
N PRO A 184 3.06 -2.38 2.55
CA PRO A 184 1.85 -1.61 2.31
C PRO A 184 2.20 -0.23 1.73
N VAL A 185 1.49 0.15 0.67
CA VAL A 185 1.69 1.38 -0.09
C VAL A 185 0.37 2.15 -0.19
N ILE A 186 0.46 3.47 -0.26
CA ILE A 186 -0.63 4.34 -0.68
C ILE A 186 -0.30 4.87 -2.08
N PHE A 187 -1.20 4.65 -3.03
CA PHE A 187 -1.11 5.18 -4.38
C PHE A 187 -2.23 6.19 -4.62
N THR A 188 -1.90 7.33 -5.24
CA THR A 188 -2.86 8.40 -5.55
C THR A 188 -2.56 9.04 -6.90
N ARG A 189 -3.55 9.76 -7.42
CA ARG A 189 -3.32 10.80 -8.44
C ARG A 189 -3.56 12.18 -7.83
N GLY A 190 -2.81 13.17 -8.30
CA GLY A 190 -3.08 14.57 -8.04
C GLY A 190 -4.00 15.19 -9.09
N ASP A 191 -4.20 16.51 -8.98
CA ASP A 191 -5.02 17.26 -9.93
C ASP A 191 -4.41 17.23 -11.33
N SER A 192 -5.28 17.01 -12.32
CA SER A 192 -4.85 16.91 -13.70
C SER A 192 -4.88 18.28 -14.36
N ILE A 193 -4.00 18.51 -15.32
CA ILE A 193 -3.82 19.83 -15.93
C ILE A 193 -3.97 19.74 -17.44
N GLY A 194 -4.72 20.67 -18.02
CA GLY A 194 -4.89 20.82 -19.47
C GLY A 194 -3.58 21.18 -20.17
N ARG A 195 -3.55 21.08 -21.49
CA ARG A 195 -2.38 21.55 -22.26
C ARG A 195 -2.32 23.07 -22.18
N ALA A 196 -1.11 23.62 -22.06
CA ALA A 196 -0.83 25.03 -21.72
C ALA A 196 -1.24 25.48 -20.30
N ASN A 197 -1.46 24.55 -19.35
CA ASN A 197 -1.76 24.86 -17.94
C ASN A 197 -3.01 25.73 -17.72
N GLN A 198 -3.97 25.69 -18.63
CA GLN A 198 -5.14 26.57 -18.60
C GLN A 198 -6.30 26.05 -17.75
N GLU A 199 -6.33 24.74 -17.48
CA GLU A 199 -7.39 24.09 -16.69
C GLU A 199 -6.76 23.14 -15.67
N VAL A 200 -7.29 23.17 -14.43
CA VAL A 200 -6.99 22.20 -13.38
C VAL A 200 -8.26 21.40 -13.10
N ASN A 201 -8.16 20.08 -13.12
CA ASN A 201 -9.32 19.19 -13.01
C ASN A 201 -9.05 18.05 -12.02
N GLY A 202 -9.65 18.16 -10.84
CA GLY A 202 -9.66 17.10 -9.82
C GLY A 202 -10.86 16.14 -9.92
N SER A 203 -11.79 16.39 -10.86
CA SER A 203 -13.09 15.72 -10.95
C SER A 203 -13.07 14.44 -11.80
N GLN A 204 -14.24 13.83 -11.97
CA GLN A 204 -14.44 12.57 -12.70
C GLN A 204 -14.03 12.64 -14.19
N ALA A 205 -14.04 13.82 -14.82
CA ALA A 205 -13.59 14.01 -16.20
C ALA A 205 -12.07 13.72 -16.38
N ALA A 206 -11.31 13.72 -15.29
CA ALA A 206 -9.89 13.39 -15.25
C ALA A 206 -9.58 12.16 -14.39
N ALA A 207 -10.61 11.41 -13.97
CA ALA A 207 -10.42 10.24 -13.13
C ALA A 207 -9.67 9.13 -13.87
N ILE A 208 -8.73 8.50 -13.18
CA ILE A 208 -8.00 7.34 -13.71
C ILE A 208 -8.71 6.06 -13.28
N GLN A 209 -8.50 4.99 -14.03
CA GLN A 209 -8.84 3.64 -13.60
C GLN A 209 -7.54 2.91 -13.29
N ILE A 210 -7.57 2.07 -12.26
CA ILE A 210 -6.45 1.21 -11.87
C ILE A 210 -6.87 -0.23 -12.15
N ASN A 211 -6.09 -0.96 -12.94
CA ASN A 211 -6.37 -2.34 -13.36
C ASN A 211 -7.78 -2.47 -13.98
N HIS A 212 -8.17 -1.50 -14.81
CA HIS A 212 -9.49 -1.43 -15.46
C HIS A 212 -10.70 -1.51 -14.49
N SER A 213 -10.50 -1.11 -13.23
CA SER A 213 -11.56 -1.06 -12.22
C SER A 213 -12.30 0.29 -12.19
N ALA A 214 -12.99 0.59 -11.08
CA ALA A 214 -13.73 1.83 -10.91
C ALA A 214 -12.83 3.07 -11.00
N ALA A 215 -13.40 4.16 -11.53
CA ALA A 215 -12.71 5.43 -11.68
C ALA A 215 -12.34 6.05 -10.31
N ARG A 216 -11.13 6.61 -10.21
CA ARG A 216 -10.60 7.27 -9.00
C ARG A 216 -10.27 8.73 -9.27
N ASN A 217 -10.83 9.60 -8.44
CA ASN A 217 -10.62 11.05 -8.49
C ASN A 217 -9.28 11.46 -7.86
N SER A 218 -8.94 12.74 -7.99
CA SER A 218 -7.78 13.34 -7.32
C SER A 218 -7.84 13.12 -5.81
N GLY A 219 -6.71 12.77 -5.20
CA GLY A 219 -6.56 12.57 -3.76
C GLY A 219 -7.25 11.32 -3.18
N VAL A 220 -7.98 10.54 -3.98
CA VAL A 220 -8.60 9.29 -3.50
C VAL A 220 -7.52 8.21 -3.42
N GLU A 221 -7.20 7.79 -2.20
CA GLU A 221 -6.17 6.78 -1.90
C GLU A 221 -6.56 5.40 -2.44
N TYR A 222 -5.58 4.70 -3.00
CA TYR A 222 -5.63 3.30 -3.36
C TYR A 222 -4.62 2.57 -2.46
N TYR A 223 -5.04 1.48 -1.82
CA TYR A 223 -4.27 0.80 -0.76
C TYR A 223 -3.69 -0.56 -1.21
N PRO A 224 -2.67 -0.62 -2.07
CA PRO A 224 -2.02 -1.88 -2.43
C PRO A 224 -0.89 -2.26 -1.46
N ALA A 225 -0.19 -3.36 -1.77
CA ALA A 225 1.11 -3.71 -1.21
C ALA A 225 2.00 -4.31 -2.30
N THR A 226 3.32 -4.27 -2.12
CA THR A 226 4.28 -4.92 -3.03
C THR A 226 4.26 -6.43 -2.89
N GLY A 227 4.60 -7.14 -3.96
CA GLY A 227 4.72 -8.60 -3.95
C GLY A 227 6.05 -9.09 -3.38
N ALA A 228 6.30 -10.39 -3.49
CA ALA A 228 7.47 -11.07 -2.94
C ALA A 228 8.83 -10.55 -3.47
N ASP A 229 8.86 -9.93 -4.64
CA ASP A 229 10.06 -9.33 -5.23
C ASP A 229 10.24 -7.85 -4.86
N GLY A 230 9.38 -7.32 -3.98
CA GLY A 230 9.35 -5.91 -3.58
C GLY A 230 8.79 -4.97 -4.63
N THR A 231 8.08 -5.49 -5.64
CA THR A 231 7.46 -4.70 -6.70
C THR A 231 5.95 -4.92 -6.83
N LEU A 232 5.27 -3.96 -7.44
CA LEU A 232 3.87 -4.04 -7.84
C LEU A 232 3.70 -3.29 -9.16
N THR A 233 2.98 -3.87 -10.12
CA THR A 233 2.59 -3.16 -11.34
C THR A 233 1.10 -2.85 -11.32
N LEU A 234 0.77 -1.60 -11.64
CA LEU A 234 -0.57 -1.08 -11.78
C LEU A 234 -0.80 -0.67 -13.24
N ASP A 235 -1.90 -1.15 -13.82
CA ASP A 235 -2.33 -0.77 -15.15
C ASP A 235 -3.22 0.47 -15.06
N ILE A 236 -2.69 1.62 -15.47
CA ILE A 236 -3.41 2.88 -15.42
C ILE A 236 -4.10 3.13 -16.75
N SER A 237 -5.39 3.43 -16.75
CA SER A 237 -6.14 3.85 -17.93
C SER A 237 -7.02 5.07 -17.64
N GLN A 238 -7.53 5.70 -18.70
CA GLN A 238 -8.43 6.85 -18.60
C GLN A 238 -9.45 6.83 -19.74
N ASP A 239 -10.41 5.90 -19.68
CA ASP A 239 -11.33 5.61 -20.79
C ASP A 239 -12.30 6.75 -21.10
N GLY A 240 -12.62 7.58 -20.10
CA GLY A 240 -13.48 8.77 -20.23
C GLY A 240 -12.72 10.11 -20.28
N GLY A 241 -11.41 10.09 -20.50
CA GLY A 241 -10.56 11.27 -20.39
C GLY A 241 -10.70 12.29 -21.52
N ALA A 242 -10.46 13.57 -21.19
CA ALA A 242 -10.47 14.68 -22.16
C ALA A 242 -9.09 15.10 -22.68
N GLY A 243 -8.00 14.41 -22.28
CA GLY A 243 -6.65 14.77 -22.69
C GLY A 243 -5.90 15.64 -21.68
N PHE A 244 -5.89 15.22 -20.41
CA PHE A 244 -5.15 15.91 -19.34
C PHE A 244 -3.79 15.28 -19.05
N LYS A 245 -2.87 16.07 -18.47
CA LYS A 245 -1.66 15.58 -17.81
C LYS A 245 -1.95 15.33 -16.34
N THR A 246 -1.82 14.09 -15.88
CA THR A 246 -2.18 13.65 -14.53
C THR A 246 -0.93 13.21 -13.76
N PRO A 247 -0.60 13.82 -12.61
CA PRO A 247 0.50 13.35 -11.77
C PRO A 247 0.07 12.11 -10.96
N LEU A 248 0.88 11.04 -10.99
CA LEU A 248 0.72 9.85 -10.16
C LEU A 248 1.75 9.88 -9.03
N MET A 249 1.37 9.43 -7.83
CA MET A 249 2.21 9.45 -6.63
C MET A 249 2.05 8.16 -5.84
N ALA A 250 3.13 7.72 -5.19
CA ALA A 250 3.11 6.60 -4.26
C ALA A 250 3.89 6.93 -2.98
N SER A 251 3.48 6.38 -1.85
CA SER A 251 4.22 6.46 -0.58
C SER A 251 4.15 5.12 0.16
N ILE A 252 5.18 4.82 0.94
CA ILE A 252 5.13 3.70 1.89
C ILE A 252 4.21 4.15 3.04
N GLU A 253 3.20 3.34 3.30
CA GLU A 253 2.17 3.66 4.29
C GLU A 253 2.77 3.81 5.69
N HIS A 254 2.36 4.87 6.41
CA HIS A 254 2.75 5.15 7.79
C HIS A 254 4.27 5.14 8.06
N SER A 255 5.06 5.46 7.05
CA SER A 255 6.51 5.61 7.16
C SER A 255 6.92 7.09 7.09
N ASN A 256 8.10 7.40 7.64
CA ASN A 256 8.78 8.67 7.36
C ASN A 256 9.52 8.64 6.00
N ALA A 257 9.28 7.61 5.17
CA ALA A 257 9.88 7.53 3.85
C ALA A 257 9.36 8.67 2.99
N THR A 258 10.21 9.17 2.10
CA THR A 258 9.82 10.24 1.18
C THR A 258 8.81 9.70 0.16
N THR A 259 7.65 10.33 0.05
CA THR A 259 6.72 10.13 -1.07
C THR A 259 7.46 10.28 -2.39
N THR A 260 7.11 9.46 -3.39
CA THR A 260 7.76 9.56 -4.71
C THR A 260 7.56 10.95 -5.31
N ALA A 261 8.55 11.38 -6.10
CA ALA A 261 8.30 12.47 -7.04
C ALA A 261 7.13 12.07 -7.96
N PRO A 262 6.28 13.01 -8.38
CA PRO A 262 5.16 12.69 -9.25
C PRO A 262 5.63 12.08 -10.58
N LEU A 263 4.99 11.00 -11.04
CA LEU A 263 5.13 10.45 -12.39
C LEU A 263 3.95 10.96 -13.24
N PRO A 264 4.16 11.93 -14.15
CA PRO A 264 3.07 12.45 -14.96
C PRO A 264 2.70 11.49 -16.09
N VAL A 265 1.40 11.28 -16.27
CA VAL A 265 0.84 10.48 -17.36
C VAL A 265 -0.12 11.30 -18.21
N ILE A 266 -0.21 11.00 -19.51
CA ILE A 266 -1.12 11.64 -20.45
C ILE A 266 -1.85 10.57 -21.26
N PHE A 267 -3.18 10.64 -21.27
CA PHE A 267 -4.02 9.88 -22.20
C PHE A 267 -4.56 10.82 -23.26
N THR A 268 -4.00 10.77 -24.46
CA THR A 268 -4.34 11.68 -25.55
C THR A 268 -5.72 11.40 -26.15
N VAL A 269 -6.45 12.44 -26.54
CA VAL A 269 -7.77 12.34 -27.21
C VAL A 269 -7.72 12.61 -28.71
N VAL A 270 -8.55 11.90 -29.47
CA VAL A 270 -8.64 12.06 -30.94
C VAL A 270 -9.21 13.41 -31.36
N THR A 271 -9.97 14.07 -30.50
CA THR A 271 -10.67 15.34 -30.76
C THR A 271 -9.80 16.58 -30.56
N SER A 272 -8.54 16.43 -30.14
CA SER A 272 -7.56 17.52 -30.04
C SER A 272 -6.33 17.27 -30.93
N PRO A 273 -5.79 18.29 -31.61
CA PRO A 273 -4.57 18.14 -32.39
C PRO A 273 -3.32 18.05 -31.49
N ASP A 274 -2.28 17.37 -31.99
CA ASP A 274 -1.01 17.31 -31.27
C ASP A 274 -0.15 18.55 -31.54
N THR A 275 -0.51 19.67 -30.92
CA THR A 275 0.22 20.93 -31.02
C THR A 275 0.26 21.67 -29.68
N PRO A 276 1.36 22.37 -29.33
CA PRO A 276 1.43 23.17 -28.10
C PRO A 276 0.34 24.24 -27.96
N LYS A 277 -0.33 24.61 -29.07
CA LYS A 277 -1.44 25.58 -29.08
C LYS A 277 -2.80 24.98 -28.68
N ALA A 278 -2.92 23.66 -28.61
CA ALA A 278 -4.16 23.01 -28.22
C ALA A 278 -4.40 23.13 -26.72
N SER A 279 -5.66 23.21 -26.30
CA SER A 279 -6.05 23.23 -24.88
C SER A 279 -5.92 21.86 -24.19
N TYR A 280 -5.95 20.77 -24.96
CA TYR A 280 -5.80 19.41 -24.43
C TYR A 280 -4.73 18.63 -25.19
N TRP A 281 -4.25 17.57 -24.56
CA TRP A 281 -3.34 16.62 -25.17
C TRP A 281 -4.11 15.69 -26.09
N GLY A 282 -3.77 15.70 -27.38
CA GLY A 282 -4.51 14.95 -28.37
C GLY A 282 -3.64 14.34 -29.45
N HIS A 283 -4.30 13.54 -30.30
CA HIS A 283 -3.67 12.80 -31.39
C HIS A 283 -4.52 12.84 -32.68
N MET A 284 -5.30 13.91 -32.88
CA MET A 284 -6.03 14.13 -34.13
C MET A 284 -5.06 14.00 -35.32
N ALA A 285 -5.44 13.22 -36.32
CA ALA A 285 -4.64 13.06 -37.53
C ALA A 285 -4.45 14.41 -38.24
N GLU A 286 -3.20 14.75 -38.59
CA GLU A 286 -2.90 15.98 -39.34
C GLU A 286 -3.50 15.94 -40.76
N THR A 287 -3.58 14.74 -41.33
CA THR A 287 -4.24 14.50 -42.63
C THR A 287 -5.03 13.20 -42.63
N LEU A 288 -6.14 13.18 -43.37
CA LEU A 288 -6.88 11.97 -43.72
C LEU A 288 -6.87 11.80 -45.23
N THR A 289 -6.70 10.57 -45.72
CA THR A 289 -6.71 10.26 -47.15
C THR A 289 -7.99 9.52 -47.48
N ASP A 290 -8.72 9.95 -48.51
CA ASP A 290 -9.92 9.26 -48.96
C ASP A 290 -9.60 8.01 -49.80
N SER A 291 -10.64 7.24 -50.15
CA SER A 291 -10.50 6.04 -51.00
C SER A 291 -9.98 6.31 -52.41
N SER A 292 -9.99 7.57 -52.86
CA SER A 292 -9.46 7.99 -54.17
C SER A 292 -8.00 8.48 -54.10
N GLY A 293 -7.42 8.54 -52.90
CA GLY A 293 -6.04 8.97 -52.67
C GLY A 293 -5.89 10.47 -52.41
N VAL A 294 -6.97 11.24 -52.25
CA VAL A 294 -6.91 12.68 -51.94
C VAL A 294 -6.70 12.87 -50.44
N ALA A 295 -5.67 13.65 -50.07
CA ALA A 295 -5.35 13.96 -48.68
C ALA A 295 -5.96 15.31 -48.24
N TYR A 296 -6.70 15.28 -47.13
CA TYR A 296 -7.34 16.43 -46.50
C TYR A 296 -6.61 16.78 -45.21
N LYS A 297 -6.29 18.05 -45.01
CA LYS A 297 -5.72 18.54 -43.74
C LYS A 297 -6.81 18.72 -42.70
N ARG A 298 -6.46 18.52 -41.43
CA ARG A 298 -7.36 18.85 -40.31
C ARG A 298 -7.70 20.35 -40.28
N PRO A 299 -8.82 20.74 -39.63
CA PRO A 299 -9.13 22.13 -39.34
C PRO A 299 -8.03 22.81 -38.50
N LEU A 300 -7.86 24.12 -38.71
CA LEU A 300 -6.92 24.95 -37.97
C LEU A 300 -7.54 25.40 -36.63
N LEU A 301 -6.70 25.56 -35.61
CA LEU A 301 -7.08 26.20 -34.35
C LEU A 301 -7.21 27.72 -34.59
N SER A 302 -8.14 28.36 -33.88
CA SER A 302 -8.33 29.82 -33.85
C SER A 302 -7.27 30.54 -33.05
#